data_AF-A0A519VPN9-F1
#
_entry.id   AF-A0A519VPN9-F1
#
_cell.length_a   1.000
_cell.length_b   1.000
_cell.length_c   1.000
_cell.angle_alpha   90.00
_cell.angle_beta   90.00
_cell.angle_gamma   90.00
#
_symmetry.space_group_name_H-M   'P 1'
#
loop_
_entity.id
_entity.type
_entity.pdbx_description
1 polymer ?
#
loop_
_entity_poly.entity_id
_entity_poly.type
_entity_poly.pdbx_seq_one_letter_code
_entity_poly.pdbx_strand_id
1 'polypeptide(L)'
;MEEDLLPHRRSVEDLDTEGGPRDLSEERRLCYVGMTRAREHLLLTYAQDRRSRGKLVPRTPSRFLDDLPEGPGVKRYARAEAPSDQAQSDALAKNFFASMRGRLG
;
A
#
# COMPACT_ATOMS: atom_id res chain seq x y z
N MET A 1 0.30 -1.69 -1.16
CA MET A 1 1.19 -0.73 -1.83
C MET A 1 2.54 -0.81 -1.15
N GLU A 2 3.37 -1.69 -1.68
CA GLU A 2 4.66 -2.08 -1.09
C GLU A 2 5.74 -1.85 -2.13
N GLU A 3 6.94 -1.51 -1.68
CA GLU A 3 8.14 -1.62 -2.51
C GLU A 3 8.30 -3.06 -3.03
N ASP A 4 8.99 -3.19 -4.16
CA ASP A 4 9.14 -4.40 -4.97
C ASP A 4 7.84 -4.92 -5.64
N LEU A 5 6.66 -4.46 -5.23
CA LEU A 5 5.37 -4.81 -5.86
C LEU A 5 4.80 -3.67 -6.71
N LEU A 6 4.76 -2.46 -6.17
CA LEU A 6 4.36 -1.24 -6.88
C LEU A 6 5.11 -0.06 -6.25
N PRO A 7 6.21 0.42 -6.83
CA PRO A 7 6.78 -0.01 -8.11
C PRO A 7 7.29 -1.46 -8.08
N HIS A 8 7.08 -2.20 -9.18
CA HIS A 8 7.61 -3.54 -9.30
C HIS A 8 9.15 -3.53 -9.26
N ARG A 9 9.76 -4.51 -8.57
CA ARG A 9 11.21 -4.58 -8.33
C ARG A 9 12.06 -4.37 -9.59
N ARG A 10 11.68 -4.98 -10.71
CA ARG A 10 12.42 -4.83 -11.98
C ARG A 10 12.44 -3.38 -12.45
N SER A 11 11.32 -2.66 -12.31
CA SER A 11 11.21 -1.26 -12.70
C SER A 11 12.12 -0.35 -11.84
N VAL A 12 12.53 -0.80 -10.65
CA VAL A 12 13.46 -0.10 -9.75
C VAL A 12 14.92 -0.49 -10.02
N GLU A 13 15.18 -1.77 -10.30
CA GLU A 13 16.54 -2.31 -10.52
C GLU A 13 17.05 -2.10 -11.95
N ASP A 14 16.15 -1.95 -12.91
CA ASP A 14 16.51 -1.78 -14.30
C ASP A 14 17.24 -0.44 -14.49
N LEU A 15 18.41 -0.51 -15.08
CA LEU A 15 19.13 0.65 -15.58
C LEU A 15 18.63 0.97 -17.00
N ASP A 16 18.59 2.24 -17.36
CA ASP A 16 18.39 2.67 -18.74
C ASP A 16 19.62 2.34 -19.61
N THR A 17 19.53 2.57 -20.91
CA THR A 17 20.61 2.27 -21.87
C THR A 17 21.90 3.06 -21.60
N GLU A 18 21.82 4.15 -20.83
CA GLU A 18 22.95 5.00 -20.42
C GLU A 18 23.45 4.69 -19.00
N GLY A 19 22.91 3.66 -18.35
CA GLY A 19 23.30 3.25 -16.99
C GLY A 19 22.67 4.11 -15.88
N GLY A 20 21.71 4.97 -16.21
CA GLY A 20 20.91 5.73 -15.25
C GLY A 20 19.75 4.91 -14.66
N PRO A 21 19.18 5.32 -13.52
CA PRO A 21 18.00 4.66 -12.97
C PRO A 21 16.83 4.80 -13.97
N ARG A 22 16.27 3.67 -14.43
CA ARG A 22 15.16 3.70 -15.38
C ARG A 22 13.96 4.42 -14.77
N ASP A 23 13.28 5.19 -15.62
CA ASP A 23 12.15 6.01 -15.23
C ASP A 23 10.99 5.17 -14.68
N LEU A 24 10.54 5.51 -13.46
CA LEU A 24 9.37 4.90 -12.81
C LEU A 24 8.04 5.42 -13.36
N SER A 25 8.04 6.24 -14.42
CA SER A 25 6.85 6.80 -15.05
C SER A 25 5.77 5.78 -15.35
N GLU A 26 6.11 4.58 -15.83
CA GLU A 26 5.09 3.57 -16.14
C GLU A 26 4.43 3.02 -14.87
N GLU A 27 5.20 2.68 -13.84
CA GLU A 27 4.66 2.26 -12.53
C GLU A 27 3.83 3.38 -11.87
N ARG A 28 4.28 4.63 -12.02
CA ARG A 28 3.56 5.82 -11.54
C ARG A 28 2.24 5.98 -12.29
N ARG A 29 2.22 5.73 -13.60
CA ARG A 29 1.01 5.75 -14.43
C ARG A 29 0.06 4.63 -14.02
N LEU A 30 0.56 3.43 -13.75
CA LEU A 30 -0.24 2.32 -13.23
C LEU A 30 -0.88 2.68 -11.88
N CYS A 31 -0.11 3.27 -10.96
CA CYS A 31 -0.61 3.76 -9.68
C CYS A 31 -1.73 4.80 -9.88
N TYR A 32 -1.48 5.83 -10.70
CA TYR A 32 -2.46 6.87 -11.00
C TYR A 32 -3.75 6.33 -11.60
N VAL A 33 -3.65 5.42 -12.59
CA VAL A 33 -4.84 4.80 -13.19
C VAL A 33 -5.61 3.99 -12.16
N GLY A 34 -4.93 3.25 -11.28
CA GLY A 34 -5.57 2.53 -10.18
C GLY A 34 -6.32 3.46 -9.22
N MET A 35 -5.68 4.56 -8.81
CA MET A 35 -6.27 5.56 -7.91
C MET A 35 -7.53 6.20 -8.52
N THR A 36 -7.48 6.59 -9.78
CA THR A 36 -8.59 7.24 -10.49
C THR A 36 -9.76 6.31 -10.81
N ARG A 37 -9.68 5.01 -10.52
CA ARG A 37 -10.84 4.10 -10.60
C ARG A 37 -11.80 4.27 -9.43
N ALA A 38 -11.32 4.70 -8.27
CA ALA A 38 -12.19 5.00 -7.14
C ALA A 38 -13.01 6.27 -7.42
N ARG A 39 -14.33 6.20 -7.22
CA ARG A 39 -15.24 7.34 -7.44
C ARG A 39 -15.47 8.18 -6.18
N GLU A 40 -15.70 7.51 -5.06
CA GLU A 40 -16.06 8.16 -3.80
C GLU A 40 -14.95 8.01 -2.75
N HIS A 41 -14.52 6.76 -2.49
CA HIS A 41 -13.54 6.46 -1.47
C HIS A 41 -12.42 5.56 -2.02
N LEU A 42 -11.18 5.93 -1.74
CA LEU A 42 -9.98 5.16 -2.04
C LEU A 42 -9.32 4.74 -0.73
N LEU A 43 -9.13 3.43 -0.53
CA LEU A 43 -8.34 2.91 0.58
C LEU A 43 -7.07 2.24 0.03
N LEU A 44 -5.91 2.73 0.50
CA LEU A 44 -4.61 2.17 0.17
C LEU A 44 -4.07 1.43 1.39
N THR A 45 -3.67 0.17 1.20
CA THR A 45 -3.14 -0.68 2.27
C THR A 45 -1.82 -1.29 1.86
N TYR A 46 -0.98 -1.68 2.82
CA TYR A 46 0.24 -2.44 2.60
C TYR A 46 0.43 -3.43 3.74
N ALA A 47 1.07 -4.57 3.48
CA ALA A 47 1.43 -5.53 4.52
C ALA A 47 2.78 -5.14 5.13
N GLN A 48 2.96 -5.34 6.44
CA GLN A 48 4.28 -5.17 7.08
C GLN A 48 5.18 -6.38 6.83
N ASP A 49 4.58 -7.57 6.80
CA ASP A 49 5.26 -8.80 6.48
C ASP A 49 4.44 -9.56 5.44
N ARG A 50 5.14 -10.14 4.46
CA ARG A 50 4.52 -10.94 3.41
C ARG A 50 5.25 -12.25 3.26
N ARG A 51 4.51 -13.35 3.18
CA ARG A 51 5.08 -14.64 2.78
C ARG A 51 5.53 -14.58 1.32
N SER A 52 6.81 -14.75 1.09
CA SER A 52 7.43 -14.83 -0.23
C SER A 52 8.33 -16.06 -0.27
N ARG A 53 8.12 -16.94 -1.25
CA ARG A 53 8.89 -18.19 -1.43
C ARG A 53 9.03 -19.01 -0.14
N GLY A 54 7.93 -19.14 0.61
CA GLY A 54 7.85 -19.91 1.86
C GLY A 54 8.42 -19.21 3.11
N LYS A 55 9.02 -18.01 2.98
CA LYS A 55 9.55 -17.25 4.12
C LYS A 55 8.70 -16.02 4.39
N LEU A 56 8.51 -15.68 5.67
CA LEU A 56 7.93 -14.40 6.05
C LEU A 56 9.01 -13.32 5.89
N VAL A 57 8.71 -12.26 5.15
CA VAL A 57 9.69 -11.21 4.83
C VAL A 57 9.08 -9.84 5.09
N PRO A 58 9.77 -8.95 5.81
CA PRO A 58 9.30 -7.59 6.01
C PRO A 58 9.17 -6.84 4.70
N ARG A 59 8.25 -5.88 4.68
CA ARG A 59 7.87 -5.10 3.51
C ARG A 59 7.93 -3.63 3.85
N THR A 60 8.47 -2.87 2.92
CA THR A 60 8.51 -1.40 2.98
C THR A 60 7.28 -0.85 2.25
N PRO A 61 6.62 0.21 2.78
CA PRO A 61 5.58 0.92 2.05
C PRO A 61 6.12 1.42 0.71
N SER A 62 5.27 1.43 -0.32
CA SER A 62 5.61 2.02 -1.62
C SER A 62 5.97 3.49 -1.50
N ARG A 63 7.06 3.93 -2.15
CA ARG A 63 7.45 5.34 -2.27
C ARG A 63 6.36 6.25 -2.84
N PHE A 64 5.43 5.71 -3.65
CA PHE A 64 4.31 6.50 -4.18
C PHE A 64 3.34 6.96 -3.09
N LEU A 65 3.37 6.34 -1.90
CA LEU A 65 2.59 6.80 -0.76
C LEU A 65 3.15 8.10 -0.16
N ASP A 66 4.44 8.40 -0.34
CA ASP A 66 5.06 9.62 0.17
C ASP A 66 4.74 10.83 -0.73
N ASP A 67 4.41 10.59 -2.00
CA ASP A 67 3.97 11.61 -2.94
C ASP A 67 2.52 12.09 -2.71
N LEU A 68 1.76 11.42 -1.82
CA LEU A 68 0.38 11.80 -1.53
C LEU A 68 0.32 13.11 -0.73
N PRO A 69 -0.57 14.05 -1.10
CA PRO A 69 -0.65 15.34 -0.44
C PRO A 69 -1.08 15.20 1.02
N GLU A 70 -0.51 16.03 1.87
CA GLU A 70 -1.01 16.22 3.23
C GLU A 70 -2.22 17.16 3.19
N GLY A 71 -3.38 16.67 3.56
CA GLY A 71 -4.60 17.45 3.52
C GLY A 71 -5.80 16.75 4.14
N PRO A 72 -6.91 17.47 4.38
CA PRO A 72 -8.06 16.94 5.11
C PRO A 72 -8.74 15.75 4.40
N GLY A 73 -8.53 15.60 3.10
CA GLY A 73 -9.03 14.45 2.31
C GLY A 73 -8.17 13.18 2.42
N VAL A 74 -6.96 13.26 2.98
CA VAL A 74 -6.04 12.13 3.09
C VAL A 74 -5.83 11.79 4.56
N LYS A 75 -6.31 10.61 4.96
CA LYS A 75 -6.17 10.10 6.34
C LYS A 75 -5.14 8.98 6.38
N ARG A 76 -4.04 9.21 7.09
CA ARG A 76 -3.04 8.17 7.37
C ARG A 76 -3.41 7.46 8.65
N TYR A 77 -3.66 6.16 8.56
CA TYR A 77 -3.90 5.32 9.72
C TYR A 77 -2.57 4.72 10.17
N ALA A 78 -2.07 5.18 11.31
CA ALA A 78 -0.94 4.53 11.96
C ALA A 78 -1.36 3.12 12.42
N ARG A 79 -0.37 2.22 12.51
CA ARG A 79 -0.57 0.93 13.16
C ARG A 79 -1.04 1.17 14.61
N ALA A 80 -2.21 0.67 14.97
CA ALA A 80 -2.47 0.34 16.36
C ALA A 80 -1.55 -0.83 16.73
N GLU A 81 -0.92 -0.81 17.91
CA GLU A 81 -0.17 -1.97 18.40
C GLU A 81 -1.02 -3.24 18.18
N ALA A 82 -0.42 -4.24 17.53
CA ALA A 82 -1.18 -5.44 17.24
C ALA A 82 -1.58 -6.06 18.58
N PRO A 83 -2.87 -6.37 18.79
CA PRO A 83 -3.26 -7.11 19.97
C PRO A 83 -2.43 -8.39 20.05
N SER A 84 -1.84 -8.68 21.21
CA SER A 84 -1.03 -9.89 21.39
C SER A 84 -1.83 -11.18 21.20
N ASP A 85 -3.17 -11.08 21.21
CA ASP A 85 -4.10 -12.18 21.06
C ASP A 85 -4.72 -12.24 19.65
N GLN A 86 -4.71 -13.46 19.08
CA GLN A 86 -5.29 -13.76 17.77
C GLN A 86 -6.81 -13.50 17.74
N ALA A 87 -7.53 -13.78 18.84
CA ALA A 87 -8.97 -13.53 18.92
C ALA A 87 -9.29 -12.03 18.87
N GLN A 88 -8.45 -11.21 19.50
CA GLN A 88 -8.56 -9.75 19.48
C GLN A 88 -8.24 -9.18 18.09
N SER A 89 -7.27 -9.75 17.39
CA SER A 89 -6.93 -9.38 16.01
C SER A 89 -8.10 -9.64 15.05
N ASP A 90 -8.72 -10.82 15.16
CA ASP A 90 -9.87 -11.20 14.32
C ASP A 90 -11.10 -10.31 14.59
N ALA A 91 -11.32 -9.96 15.86
CA ALA A 91 -12.38 -9.04 16.27
C ALA A 91 -12.14 -7.60 15.75
N LEU A 92 -10.90 -7.11 15.85
CA LEU A 92 -10.50 -5.80 15.35
C LEU A 92 -10.68 -5.72 13.83
N ALA A 93 -10.28 -6.76 13.09
CA ALA A 93 -10.46 -6.84 11.64
C ALA A 93 -11.95 -6.79 11.27
N LYS A 94 -12.79 -7.59 11.94
CA LYS A 94 -14.25 -7.58 11.71
C LYS A 94 -14.87 -6.20 11.98
N ASN A 95 -14.50 -5.56 13.09
CA ASN A 95 -14.99 -4.23 13.45
C ASN A 95 -14.51 -3.15 12.48
N PHE A 96 -13.25 -3.22 12.04
CA PHE A 96 -12.70 -2.32 11.04
C PHE A 96 -13.50 -2.37 9.74
N PHE A 97 -13.68 -3.56 9.16
CA PHE A 97 -14.45 -3.72 7.92
C PHE A 97 -15.95 -3.44 8.08
N ALA A 98 -16.51 -3.63 9.27
CA ALA A 98 -17.90 -3.26 9.57
C ALA A 98 -18.05 -1.73 9.62
N SER A 99 -17.16 -1.03 10.33
CA SER A 99 -17.14 0.44 10.38
C SER A 99 -16.90 1.08 9.01
N MET A 100 -16.12 0.40 8.17
CA MET A 100 -15.87 0.80 6.79
C MET A 100 -17.14 0.68 5.94
N ARG A 101 -17.86 -0.45 6.04
CA ARG A 101 -19.15 -0.64 5.36
C ARG A 101 -20.20 0.37 5.78
N GLY A 102 -20.27 0.72 7.07
CA GLY A 102 -21.21 1.70 7.58
C GLY A 102 -20.93 3.16 7.18
N ARG A 103 -19.73 3.46 6.66
CA ARG A 103 -19.39 4.80 6.11
C ARG A 103 -19.59 4.89 4.59
N LEU A 104 -19.80 3.76 3.92
CA LEU A 104 -19.97 3.64 2.48
C LEU A 104 -21.45 3.50 2.08
N GLY A 105 -22.38 3.74 3.01
CA GLY A 105 -23.83 3.64 2.81
C GLY A 105 -24.56 4.80 3.47
#